data_AF-A0A4R8DU84-F1
#
_entry.id   AF-A0A4R8DU84-F1
#
_cell.length_a   1.000
_cell.length_b   1.000
_cell.length_c   1.000
_cell.angle_alpha   90.00
_cell.angle_beta   90.00
_cell.angle_gamma   90.00
#
_symmetry.space_group_name_H-M   'P 1'
#
loop_
_entity.id
_entity.type
_entity.pdbx_description
1 polymer ?
#
loop_
_entity_poly.entity_id
_entity_poly.type
_entity_poly.pdbx_seq_one_letter_code
_entity_poly.pdbx_strand_id
1 'polypeptide(L)'
;MTQRKKTTYALKPLLRAIKGMGKDRSELERLSEAAWTFTHCVLWNDVQFSSKEIRAAQRKIDEFLQLSKTPRQSFQSFCQRIVLARFHMLYSCRESLPLPSAWLDRANVEGFGGTKQPYAEIKALRESLPGYQRELKALGEAVLEFSEDPIGRNYRYWSSYFKDKHEGDYLRLFQSFAITHLYTA
;
A
#
# COMPACT_ATOMS: atom_id res chain seq x y z
N MET A 1 -65.31 -44.16 -11.22
CA MET A 1 -63.98 -44.33 -11.86
C MET A 1 -63.27 -42.99 -11.88
N THR A 2 -62.40 -42.73 -10.92
CA THR A 2 -61.81 -41.40 -10.67
C THR A 2 -60.33 -41.44 -11.02
N GLN A 3 -59.93 -40.80 -12.12
CA GLN A 3 -58.54 -40.75 -12.56
C GLN A 3 -57.73 -39.79 -11.67
N ARG A 4 -56.71 -40.33 -10.98
CA ARG A 4 -55.69 -39.55 -10.25
C ARG A 4 -54.72 -38.90 -11.23
N LYS A 5 -54.72 -37.55 -11.29
CA LYS A 5 -53.67 -36.78 -11.95
C LYS A 5 -52.38 -36.89 -11.12
N LYS A 6 -51.32 -37.43 -11.70
CA LYS A 6 -49.95 -37.42 -11.12
C LYS A 6 -49.31 -36.07 -11.46
N THR A 7 -49.04 -35.27 -10.44
CA THR A 7 -48.31 -34.00 -10.58
C THR A 7 -46.82 -34.28 -10.51
N THR A 8 -46.13 -34.23 -11.65
CA THR A 8 -44.68 -34.33 -11.74
C THR A 8 -44.07 -33.01 -11.25
N TYR A 9 -43.46 -33.00 -10.08
CA TYR A 9 -42.69 -31.85 -9.60
C TYR A 9 -41.39 -31.75 -10.40
N ALA A 10 -41.32 -30.77 -11.29
CA ALA A 10 -40.07 -30.37 -11.92
C ALA A 10 -39.15 -29.78 -10.84
N LEU A 11 -38.10 -30.53 -10.48
CA LEU A 11 -37.02 -30.03 -9.64
C LEU A 11 -36.34 -28.86 -10.37
N LYS A 12 -36.57 -27.64 -9.88
CA LYS A 12 -35.80 -26.47 -10.32
C LYS A 12 -34.31 -26.76 -10.06
N PRO A 13 -33.44 -26.67 -11.07
CA PRO A 13 -32.01 -26.79 -10.83
C PRO A 13 -31.58 -25.64 -9.92
N LEU A 14 -31.14 -25.97 -8.71
CA LEU A 14 -30.49 -25.05 -7.80
C LEU A 14 -29.09 -24.76 -8.37
N LEU A 15 -28.99 -23.70 -9.16
CA LEU A 15 -27.71 -23.12 -9.54
C LEU A 15 -27.03 -22.62 -8.27
N ARG A 16 -26.11 -23.43 -7.74
CA ARG A 16 -25.23 -23.03 -6.65
C ARG A 16 -24.08 -22.26 -7.28
N ALA A 17 -24.00 -20.96 -6.99
CA ALA A 17 -22.81 -20.19 -7.33
C ALA A 17 -21.62 -20.83 -6.61
N ILE A 18 -20.76 -21.52 -7.36
CA ILE A 18 -19.43 -21.87 -6.88
C ILE A 18 -18.71 -20.53 -6.85
N LYS A 19 -18.59 -19.94 -5.66
CA LYS A 19 -17.70 -18.80 -5.43
C LYS A 19 -16.35 -19.25 -5.98
N GLY A 20 -15.93 -18.64 -7.09
CA GLY A 20 -14.66 -18.98 -7.71
C GLY A 20 -13.61 -18.95 -6.62
N MET A 21 -12.87 -20.05 -6.48
CA MET A 21 -11.62 -20.06 -5.73
C MET A 21 -10.64 -19.16 -6.49
N GLY A 22 -10.89 -17.84 -6.48
CA GLY A 22 -9.79 -16.90 -6.62
C GLY A 22 -8.85 -17.26 -5.50
N LYS A 23 -7.59 -17.61 -5.83
CA LYS A 23 -6.54 -17.78 -4.83
C LYS A 23 -6.68 -16.61 -3.86
N ASP A 24 -7.07 -16.89 -2.63
CA ASP A 24 -7.00 -15.88 -1.58
C ASP A 24 -5.54 -15.43 -1.57
N ARG A 25 -5.27 -14.22 -2.07
CA ARG A 25 -3.92 -13.65 -2.04
C ARG A 25 -3.47 -13.69 -0.58
N SER A 26 -2.22 -14.07 -0.36
CA SER A 26 -1.67 -14.00 0.99
C SER A 26 -1.72 -12.54 1.48
N GLU A 27 -1.78 -12.34 2.80
CA GLU A 27 -1.68 -11.00 3.39
C GLU A 27 -0.44 -10.27 2.88
N LEU A 28 0.68 -10.99 2.77
CA LEU A 28 1.94 -10.46 2.28
C LEU A 28 1.83 -9.95 0.83
N GLU A 29 1.24 -10.72 -0.07
CA GLU A 29 1.05 -10.31 -1.48
C GLU A 29 0.21 -9.02 -1.58
N ARG A 30 -0.89 -8.92 -0.81
CA ARG A 30 -1.72 -7.71 -0.78
C ARG A 30 -0.95 -6.50 -0.26
N LEU A 31 -0.21 -6.66 0.84
CA LEU A 31 0.60 -5.59 1.40
C LEU A 31 1.73 -5.17 0.44
N SER A 32 2.35 -6.11 -0.25
CA SER A 32 3.41 -5.84 -1.21
C SER A 32 2.92 -5.05 -2.42
N GLU A 33 1.75 -5.40 -2.94
CA GLU A 33 1.09 -4.69 -4.03
C GLU A 33 0.64 -3.28 -3.64
N ALA A 34 0.05 -3.12 -2.46
CA ALA A 34 -0.30 -1.81 -1.92
C ALA A 34 0.96 -0.94 -1.70
N ALA A 35 2.03 -1.54 -1.17
CA ALA A 35 3.31 -0.85 -0.94
C ALA A 35 3.96 -0.45 -2.26
N TRP A 36 3.91 -1.30 -3.29
CA TRP A 36 4.35 -0.96 -4.64
C TRP A 36 3.54 0.20 -5.20
N THR A 37 2.22 0.12 -5.15
CA THR A 37 1.31 1.17 -5.65
C THR A 37 1.62 2.51 -5.00
N PHE A 38 1.77 2.51 -3.67
CA PHE A 38 2.14 3.70 -2.92
C PHE A 38 3.52 4.23 -3.33
N THR A 39 4.54 3.36 -3.39
CA THR A 39 5.90 3.76 -3.77
C THR A 39 5.94 4.36 -5.18
N HIS A 40 5.24 3.73 -6.13
CA HIS A 40 5.12 4.20 -7.50
C HIS A 40 4.48 5.60 -7.55
N CYS A 41 3.37 5.81 -6.85
CA CYS A 41 2.75 7.14 -6.75
C CYS A 41 3.68 8.19 -6.11
N VAL A 42 4.51 7.79 -5.14
CA VAL A 42 5.36 8.71 -4.39
C VAL A 42 6.66 9.02 -5.13
N LEU A 43 7.23 8.09 -5.89
CA LEU A 43 8.57 8.26 -6.47
C LEU A 43 8.57 8.34 -8.00
N TRP A 44 7.59 7.72 -8.66
CA TRP A 44 7.58 7.50 -10.11
C TRP A 44 6.20 7.70 -10.74
N ASN A 45 5.41 8.67 -10.26
CA ASN A 45 4.00 8.85 -10.64
C ASN A 45 3.76 8.97 -12.16
N ASP A 46 4.77 9.42 -12.92
CA ASP A 46 4.68 9.65 -14.36
C ASP A 46 5.47 8.64 -15.21
N VAL A 47 6.00 7.56 -14.61
CA VAL A 47 6.86 6.57 -15.29
C VAL A 47 6.17 5.21 -15.35
N GLN A 48 6.09 4.64 -16.55
CA GLN A 48 5.61 3.28 -16.75
C GLN A 48 6.78 2.30 -16.72
N PHE A 49 6.64 1.22 -15.96
CA PHE A 49 7.65 0.16 -15.86
C PHE A 49 7.16 -1.14 -16.47
N SER A 50 8.10 -1.95 -16.97
CA SER A 50 7.77 -3.29 -17.44
C SER A 50 7.26 -4.17 -16.29
N SER A 51 6.40 -5.14 -16.59
CA SER A 51 5.93 -6.10 -15.57
C SER A 51 7.08 -6.90 -14.95
N LYS A 52 8.21 -7.07 -15.66
CA LYS A 52 9.42 -7.70 -15.11
C LYS A 52 10.01 -6.85 -13.99
N GLU A 53 10.09 -5.54 -14.20
CA GLU A 53 10.62 -4.58 -13.23
C GLU A 53 9.71 -4.44 -12.02
N ILE A 54 8.39 -4.32 -12.24
CA ILE A 54 7.39 -4.27 -11.17
C ILE A 54 7.51 -5.51 -10.27
N ARG A 55 7.59 -6.71 -10.86
CA ARG A 55 7.78 -7.94 -10.10
C ARG A 55 9.12 -7.98 -9.35
N ALA A 56 10.18 -7.38 -9.90
CA ALA A 56 11.46 -7.31 -9.23
C ALA A 56 11.43 -6.36 -8.02
N ALA A 57 10.78 -5.21 -8.17
CA ALA A 57 10.52 -4.28 -7.07
C ALA A 57 9.67 -4.91 -5.96
N GLN A 58 8.56 -5.57 -6.33
CA GLN A 58 7.69 -6.25 -5.36
C GLN A 58 8.43 -7.33 -4.57
N ARG A 59 9.36 -8.08 -5.18
CA ARG A 59 10.21 -9.02 -4.41
C ARG A 59 11.05 -8.33 -3.35
N LYS A 60 11.61 -7.15 -3.64
CA LYS A 60 12.36 -6.37 -2.64
C LYS A 60 11.47 -5.88 -1.50
N ILE A 61 10.21 -5.56 -1.81
CA ILE A 61 9.19 -5.20 -0.82
C ILE A 61 8.84 -6.43 0.03
N ASP A 62 8.58 -7.58 -0.57
CA ASP A 62 8.29 -8.84 0.13
C ASP A 62 9.42 -9.19 1.11
N GLU A 63 10.67 -9.16 0.64
CA GLU A 63 11.88 -9.38 1.44
C GLU A 63 11.95 -8.42 2.63
N PHE A 64 11.49 -7.18 2.48
CA PHE A 64 11.44 -6.21 3.57
C PHE A 64 10.31 -6.50 4.55
N LEU A 65 9.10 -6.78 4.05
CA LEU A 65 7.92 -7.02 4.89
C LEU A 65 8.10 -8.27 5.77
N GLN A 66 8.78 -9.29 5.26
CA GLN A 66 9.09 -10.54 5.98
C GLN A 66 10.09 -10.39 7.14
N LEU A 67 10.79 -9.25 7.27
CA LEU A 67 11.75 -9.04 8.36
C LEU A 67 11.10 -8.91 9.74
N SER A 68 9.82 -8.53 9.78
CA SER A 68 9.07 -8.45 11.03
C SER A 68 8.12 -9.63 11.17
N LYS A 69 7.87 -10.01 12.42
CA LYS A 69 6.76 -10.91 12.78
C LYS A 69 5.39 -10.31 12.44
N THR A 70 5.33 -8.99 12.26
CA THR A 70 4.12 -8.21 12.01
C THR A 70 4.23 -7.48 10.65
N PRO A 71 3.84 -8.12 9.53
CA PRO A 71 3.94 -7.53 8.18
C PRO A 71 3.28 -6.15 8.06
N ARG A 72 2.15 -5.93 8.75
CA ARG A 72 1.48 -4.61 8.83
C ARG A 72 2.36 -3.50 9.42
N GLN A 73 3.13 -3.79 10.47
CA GLN A 73 4.03 -2.80 11.06
C GLN A 73 5.23 -2.54 10.15
N SER A 74 5.75 -3.58 9.49
CA SER A 74 6.76 -3.41 8.43
C SER A 74 6.22 -2.52 7.33
N PHE A 75 5.00 -2.76 6.85
CA PHE A 75 4.35 -1.97 5.82
C PHE A 75 4.25 -0.50 6.19
N GLN A 76 3.76 -0.18 7.39
CA GLN A 76 3.67 1.20 7.86
C GLN A 76 5.05 1.86 7.93
N SER A 77 6.08 1.13 8.41
CA SER A 77 7.46 1.64 8.43
C SER A 77 8.04 1.85 7.04
N PHE A 78 7.68 0.97 6.10
CA PHE A 78 8.05 1.05 4.69
C PHE A 78 7.49 2.34 4.08
N CYS A 79 6.18 2.57 4.18
CA CYS A 79 5.53 3.78 3.65
C CYS A 79 6.15 5.06 4.24
N GLN A 80 6.42 5.08 5.55
CA GLN A 80 7.08 6.23 6.18
C GLN A 80 8.48 6.48 5.57
N ARG A 81 9.27 5.43 5.35
CA ARG A 81 10.60 5.53 4.76
C ARG A 81 10.58 6.02 3.30
N ILE A 82 9.58 5.60 2.52
CA ILE A 82 9.37 6.11 1.16
C ILE A 82 9.10 7.62 1.16
N VAL A 83 8.26 8.09 2.08
CA VAL A 83 7.92 9.51 2.19
C VAL A 83 9.12 10.33 2.63
N LEU A 84 9.92 9.81 3.58
CA LEU A 84 11.18 10.45 4.00
C LEU A 84 12.16 10.59 2.83
N ALA A 85 12.27 9.57 1.98
CA ALA A 85 13.09 9.66 0.79
C ALA A 85 12.64 10.82 -0.10
N ARG A 86 11.32 10.90 -0.40
CA ARG A 86 10.76 11.96 -1.24
C ARG A 86 11.05 13.36 -0.70
N PHE A 87 10.85 13.59 0.59
CA PHE A 87 10.97 14.94 1.15
C PHE A 87 12.40 15.37 1.47
N HIS A 88 13.29 14.43 1.83
CA HIS A 88 14.60 14.80 2.38
C HIS A 88 15.79 14.30 1.57
N MET A 89 15.65 13.21 0.82
CA MET A 89 16.79 12.57 0.15
C MET A 89 16.82 12.86 -1.34
N LEU A 90 15.65 13.01 -1.96
CA LEU A 90 15.53 13.17 -3.41
C LEU A 90 15.61 14.62 -3.89
N TYR A 91 15.61 15.60 -2.98
CA TYR A 91 15.81 17.02 -3.34
C TYR A 91 17.16 17.27 -4.04
N SER A 92 18.17 16.44 -3.75
CA SER A 92 19.52 16.50 -4.31
C SER A 92 19.68 15.66 -5.60
N CYS A 93 18.77 14.72 -5.83
CA CYS A 93 18.82 13.76 -6.94
C CYS A 93 17.93 14.29 -8.08
N ARG A 94 18.39 15.36 -8.75
CA ARG A 94 17.70 15.96 -9.92
C ARG A 94 17.89 15.13 -11.19
N GLU A 95 18.86 14.24 -11.19
CA GLU A 95 19.12 13.29 -12.26
C GLU A 95 18.27 12.03 -11.98
N SER A 96 17.53 11.58 -13.00
CA SER A 96 16.52 10.51 -12.95
C SER A 96 16.76 9.45 -11.87
N LEU A 97 15.73 9.19 -11.05
CA LEU A 97 15.76 8.09 -10.09
C LEU A 97 16.14 6.76 -10.76
N PRO A 98 16.91 5.90 -10.09
CA PRO A 98 17.24 4.59 -10.63
C PRO A 98 15.99 3.71 -10.74
N LEU A 99 16.15 2.57 -11.44
CA LEU A 99 15.07 1.60 -11.59
C LEU A 99 14.53 1.15 -10.21
N PRO A 100 13.21 0.93 -10.07
CA PRO A 100 12.60 0.66 -8.77
C PRO A 100 13.20 -0.51 -8.01
N SER A 101 13.55 -1.61 -8.67
CA SER A 101 14.18 -2.78 -8.04
C SER A 101 15.58 -2.50 -7.49
N ALA A 102 16.34 -1.63 -8.16
CA ALA A 102 17.65 -1.17 -7.70
C ALA A 102 17.52 -0.14 -6.57
N TRP A 103 16.55 0.76 -6.66
CA TRP A 103 16.28 1.75 -5.61
C TRP A 103 15.78 1.08 -4.32
N LEU A 104 14.86 0.12 -4.45
CA LEU A 104 14.26 -0.62 -3.32
C LEU A 104 15.20 -1.66 -2.70
N ASP A 105 16.36 -1.91 -3.30
CA ASP A 105 17.35 -2.77 -2.69
C ASP A 105 17.80 -2.19 -1.34
N ARG A 106 17.67 -2.98 -0.29
CA ARG A 106 18.05 -2.58 1.06
C ARG A 106 19.56 -2.35 1.22
N ALA A 107 20.38 -2.93 0.36
CA ALA A 107 21.82 -2.69 0.32
C ALA A 107 22.17 -1.37 -0.37
N ASN A 108 21.24 -0.78 -1.13
CA ASN A 108 21.45 0.50 -1.81
C ASN A 108 21.31 1.66 -0.81
N VAL A 109 22.45 2.18 -0.34
CA VAL A 109 22.52 3.30 0.61
C VAL A 109 22.08 4.63 0.01
N GLU A 110 22.12 4.78 -1.31
CA GLU A 110 21.60 5.97 -2.02
C GLU A 110 20.10 5.85 -2.32
N GLY A 111 19.54 4.65 -2.13
CA GLY A 111 18.12 4.36 -2.31
C GLY A 111 17.40 4.09 -0.99
N PHE A 112 16.55 3.06 -1.00
CA PHE A 112 15.74 2.68 0.16
C PHE A 112 16.60 2.35 1.38
N GLY A 113 17.78 1.74 1.21
CA GLY A 113 18.71 1.45 2.31
C GLY A 113 19.08 2.69 3.13
N GLY A 114 19.30 3.84 2.48
CA GLY A 114 19.68 5.10 3.12
C GLY A 114 18.61 5.70 4.04
N THR A 115 17.33 5.36 3.83
CA THR A 115 16.22 5.86 4.66
C THR A 115 16.18 5.24 6.06
N LYS A 116 16.98 4.21 6.34
CA LYS A 116 16.95 3.46 7.60
C LYS A 116 17.33 4.34 8.80
N GLN A 117 18.42 5.09 8.69
CA GLN A 117 18.95 5.90 9.80
C GLN A 117 18.05 7.10 10.11
N PRO A 118 17.61 7.93 9.14
CA PRO A 118 16.65 9.01 9.41
C PRO A 118 15.35 8.51 10.05
N TYR A 119 14.84 7.35 9.63
CA TYR A 119 13.64 6.77 10.23
C TYR A 119 13.87 6.31 11.67
N ALA A 120 15.04 5.74 11.97
CA ALA A 120 15.41 5.37 13.34
C ALA A 120 15.50 6.59 14.26
N GLU A 121 16.04 7.72 13.77
CA GLU A 121 16.11 8.99 14.50
C GLU A 121 14.73 9.55 14.80
N ILE A 122 13.81 9.54 13.82
CA ILE A 122 12.42 9.95 14.04
C ILE A 122 11.74 9.07 15.11
N LYS A 123 12.00 7.75 15.09
CA LYS A 123 11.47 6.85 16.12
C LYS A 123 12.00 7.19 17.50
N ALA A 124 13.32 7.41 17.64
CA ALA A 124 13.92 7.79 18.91
C ALA A 124 13.37 9.13 19.42
N LEU A 125 13.20 10.12 18.54
CA LEU A 125 12.60 11.41 18.89
C LEU A 125 11.14 11.27 19.33
N ARG A 126 10.38 10.32 18.80
CA ARG A 126 9.00 10.06 19.24
C ARG A 126 8.91 9.49 20.65
N GLU A 127 9.98 8.91 21.19
CA GLU A 127 10.02 8.44 22.59
C GLU A 127 10.01 9.61 23.58
N SER A 128 10.69 10.72 23.24
CA SER A 128 10.72 11.94 24.05
C SER A 128 9.66 12.98 23.64
N LEU A 129 9.28 13.01 22.36
CA LEU A 129 8.30 13.92 21.76
C LEU A 129 7.25 13.13 20.96
N PRO A 130 6.20 12.58 21.61
CA PRO A 130 5.22 11.70 20.96
C PRO A 130 4.47 12.31 19.75
N GLY A 131 4.52 13.63 19.56
CA GLY A 131 3.96 14.33 18.40
C GLY A 131 4.93 14.49 17.22
N TYR A 132 6.21 14.13 17.36
CA TYR A 132 7.22 14.41 16.34
C TYR A 132 6.93 13.68 15.02
N GLN A 133 6.75 14.46 13.96
CA GLN A 133 6.33 14.01 12.62
C GLN A 133 5.15 13.03 12.67
N ARG A 134 4.08 13.38 13.39
CA ARG A 134 2.90 12.51 13.55
C ARG A 134 2.23 12.22 12.21
N GLU A 135 2.26 13.17 11.30
CA GLU A 135 1.59 13.18 10.00
C GLU A 135 2.24 12.16 9.05
N LEU A 136 3.56 11.97 9.18
CA LEU A 136 4.29 10.88 8.53
C LEU A 136 3.76 9.50 8.95
N LYS A 137 3.55 9.31 10.26
CA LYS A 137 2.98 8.06 10.78
C LYS A 137 1.54 7.88 10.32
N ALA A 138 0.74 8.95 10.40
CA ALA A 138 -0.64 8.98 9.97
C ALA A 138 -0.80 8.59 8.50
N LEU A 139 0.11 9.02 7.60
CA LEU A 139 0.07 8.61 6.20
C LEU A 139 0.31 7.10 6.04
N GLY A 140 1.25 6.52 6.79
CA GLY A 140 1.45 5.06 6.78
C GLY A 140 0.22 4.29 7.29
N GLU A 141 -0.47 4.81 8.31
CA GLU A 141 -1.74 4.27 8.81
C GLU A 141 -2.86 4.40 7.76
N ALA A 142 -2.98 5.56 7.12
CA ALA A 142 -3.98 5.84 6.09
C ALA A 142 -3.87 4.91 4.89
N VAL A 143 -2.65 4.71 4.39
CA VAL A 143 -2.37 3.82 3.25
C VAL A 143 -2.71 2.37 3.62
N LEU A 144 -2.35 1.93 4.83
CA LEU A 144 -2.66 0.57 5.28
C LEU A 144 -4.17 0.37 5.38
N GLU A 145 -4.86 1.21 6.14
CA GLU A 145 -6.30 1.08 6.39
C GLU A 145 -7.11 1.15 5.08
N PHE A 146 -6.74 2.07 4.19
CA PHE A 146 -7.42 2.18 2.90
C PHE A 146 -7.13 0.98 1.98
N SER A 147 -5.92 0.40 2.03
CA SER A 147 -5.59 -0.80 1.25
C SER A 147 -6.32 -2.06 1.72
N GLU A 148 -6.68 -2.12 3.01
CA GLU A 148 -7.42 -3.25 3.58
C GLU A 148 -8.93 -3.10 3.41
N ASP A 149 -9.45 -1.87 3.48
CA ASP A 149 -10.86 -1.55 3.35
C ASP A 149 -11.03 -0.24 2.54
N PRO A 150 -11.03 -0.32 1.19
CA PRO A 150 -11.03 0.84 0.29
C PRO A 150 -12.43 1.46 0.14
N ILE A 151 -13.06 1.79 1.28
CA ILE A 151 -14.40 2.38 1.33
C ILE A 151 -14.36 3.90 1.44
N GLY A 152 -15.44 4.55 0.96
CA GLY A 152 -15.58 6.00 1.00
C GLY A 152 -15.57 6.62 2.42
N ARG A 153 -15.77 5.82 3.48
CA ARG A 153 -15.60 6.28 4.86
C ARG A 153 -14.12 6.51 5.20
N ASN A 154 -13.26 5.54 4.92
CA ASN A 154 -11.83 5.61 5.23
C ASN A 154 -11.16 6.71 4.39
N TYR A 155 -11.53 6.82 3.11
CA TYR A 155 -11.08 7.93 2.25
C TYR A 155 -11.43 9.30 2.83
N ARG A 156 -12.69 9.51 3.24
CA ARG A 156 -13.15 10.80 3.79
C ARG A 156 -12.48 11.10 5.13
N TYR A 157 -12.34 10.11 6.00
CA TYR A 157 -11.68 10.27 7.29
C TYR A 157 -10.24 10.77 7.12
N TRP A 158 -9.42 10.06 6.35
CA TRP A 158 -8.02 10.43 6.15
C TRP A 158 -7.85 11.72 5.35
N SER A 159 -8.71 11.97 4.35
CA SER A 159 -8.70 13.24 3.61
C SER A 159 -9.01 14.43 4.52
N SER A 160 -10.03 14.32 5.38
CA SER A 160 -10.35 15.36 6.36
C SER A 160 -9.23 15.53 7.37
N TYR A 161 -8.63 14.44 7.86
CA TYR A 161 -7.51 14.49 8.79
C TYR A 161 -6.36 15.36 8.24
N PHE A 162 -5.87 15.08 7.03
CA PHE A 162 -4.76 15.85 6.45
C PHE A 162 -5.17 17.28 6.10
N LYS A 163 -6.42 17.50 5.70
CA LYS A 163 -6.94 18.85 5.45
C LYS A 163 -6.97 19.70 6.72
N ASP A 164 -7.48 19.15 7.82
CA ASP A 164 -7.60 19.83 9.11
C ASP A 164 -6.24 20.08 9.77
N LYS A 165 -5.23 19.28 9.42
CA LYS A 165 -3.83 19.49 9.83
C LYS A 165 -3.05 20.44 8.91
N HIS A 166 -3.67 20.96 7.85
CA HIS A 166 -3.02 21.77 6.82
C HIS A 166 -1.86 21.07 6.10
N GLU A 167 -1.92 19.75 6.02
CA GLU A 167 -0.88 18.88 5.45
C GLU A 167 -1.15 18.57 3.98
N GLY A 168 -1.04 19.61 3.16
CA GLY A 168 -1.38 19.54 1.74
C GLY A 168 -0.58 18.48 0.97
N ASP A 169 0.69 18.25 1.33
CA ASP A 169 1.54 17.29 0.64
C ASP A 169 1.15 15.85 0.97
N TYR A 170 0.92 15.53 2.25
CA TYR A 170 0.44 14.22 2.68
C TYR A 170 -0.95 13.92 2.13
N LEU A 171 -1.85 14.92 2.06
CA LEU A 171 -3.16 14.78 1.43
C LEU A 171 -3.02 14.37 -0.04
N ARG A 172 -2.16 15.05 -0.82
CA ARG A 172 -1.95 14.72 -2.24
C ARG A 172 -1.40 13.32 -2.42
N LEU A 173 -0.43 12.91 -1.59
CA LEU A 173 0.11 11.55 -1.62
C LEU A 173 -0.96 10.49 -1.32
N PHE A 174 -1.78 10.71 -0.29
CA PHE A 174 -2.87 9.80 0.05
C PHE A 174 -3.91 9.71 -1.07
N GLN A 175 -4.34 10.84 -1.63
CA GLN A 175 -5.33 10.87 -2.71
C GLN A 175 -4.81 10.20 -3.99
N SER A 176 -3.55 10.46 -4.36
CA SER A 176 -2.92 9.81 -5.50
C SER A 176 -2.89 8.29 -5.30
N PHE A 177 -2.48 7.82 -4.12
CA PHE A 177 -2.50 6.40 -3.79
C PHE A 177 -3.91 5.81 -3.86
N ALA A 178 -4.89 6.44 -3.20
CA ALA A 178 -6.25 5.93 -3.13
C ALA A 178 -6.90 5.80 -4.51
N ILE A 179 -6.70 6.78 -5.39
CA ILE A 179 -7.17 6.73 -6.78
C ILE A 179 -6.50 5.57 -7.50
N THR A 180 -5.16 5.52 -7.53
CA THR A 180 -4.44 4.46 -8.24
C THR A 180 -4.84 3.09 -7.73
N HIS A 181 -4.88 2.90 -6.40
CA HIS A 181 -5.22 1.63 -5.78
C HIS A 181 -6.62 1.12 -6.18
N LEU A 182 -7.61 2.01 -6.28
CA LEU A 182 -8.96 1.62 -6.74
C LEU A 182 -9.03 1.17 -8.21
N TYR A 183 -8.09 1.62 -9.05
CA TYR A 183 -8.06 1.29 -10.47
C TYR A 183 -7.04 0.22 -10.84
N THR A 184 -6.15 -0.15 -9.93
CA THR A 184 -5.12 -1.20 -10.14
C THR A 184 -5.34 -2.47 -9.32
N ALA A 185 -6.15 -2.44 -8.26
CA ALA A 185 -6.43 -3.59 -7.39
C ALA A 185 -7.42 -4.60 -7.97
#